data_AF-A0A641AH64-F1
#
_entry.id   AF-A0A641AH64-F1
#
_cell.length_a   1.000
_cell.length_b   1.000
_cell.length_c   1.000
_cell.angle_alpha   90.00
_cell.angle_beta   90.00
_cell.angle_gamma   90.00
#
_symmetry.space_group_name_H-M   'P 1'
#
loop_
_entity.id
_entity.type
_entity.pdbx_description
1 polymer ?
#
loop_
_entity_poly.entity_id
_entity_poly.type
_entity_poly.pdbx_seq_one_letter_code
_entity_poly.pdbx_strand_id
1 'polypeptide(L)'
;MSLSFEPNLEQARRRSGLAHRILVKLKTIGSEEQHDDELARLCTDVADLWGAQLEFGEILNRFLEESDQWDSIGDDFVDMLSSAQHMSWHIDSIKKPLETFAEYSYSQSDSVNNLPNE
;
A
#
# COMPACT_ATOMS: atom_id res chain seq x y z
N MET A 1 28.51 16.28 7.90
CA MET A 1 28.04 15.96 6.54
C MET A 1 26.58 16.35 6.48
N SER A 2 26.15 17.32 5.67
CA SER A 2 24.71 17.59 5.54
C SER A 2 24.15 16.53 4.59
N LEU A 3 23.38 15.59 5.11
CA LEU A 3 22.58 14.68 4.30
C LEU A 3 21.51 15.53 3.59
N SER A 4 21.73 15.84 2.31
CA SER A 4 20.69 16.42 1.47
C SER A 4 19.67 15.33 1.20
N PHE A 5 18.52 15.40 1.86
CA PHE A 5 17.38 14.55 1.57
C PHE A 5 16.68 15.07 0.31
N GLU A 6 16.79 14.34 -0.79
CA GLU A 6 15.98 14.59 -1.98
C GLU A 6 14.75 13.68 -1.97
N PRO A 7 13.53 14.22 -1.90
CA PRO A 7 12.32 13.41 -1.93
C PRO A 7 12.12 12.77 -3.30
N ASN A 8 11.77 11.47 -3.33
CA ASN A 8 11.42 10.76 -4.55
C ASN A 8 10.00 11.13 -5.02
N LEU A 9 9.89 12.26 -5.71
CA LEU A 9 8.61 12.81 -6.19
C LEU A 9 7.90 11.88 -7.19
N GLU A 10 8.66 11.12 -7.99
CA GLU A 10 8.06 10.18 -8.94
C GLU A 10 7.34 9.06 -8.20
N GLN A 11 8.00 8.48 -7.20
CA GLN A 11 7.39 7.42 -6.40
C GLN A 11 6.17 7.93 -5.64
N ALA A 12 6.22 9.13 -5.05
CA ALA A 12 5.06 9.75 -4.40
C ALA A 12 3.86 9.90 -5.37
N ARG A 13 4.11 10.33 -6.62
CA ARG A 13 3.08 10.41 -7.66
C ARG A 13 2.51 9.04 -8.03
N ARG A 14 3.36 8.01 -8.14
CA ARG A 14 2.91 6.64 -8.44
C ARG A 14 2.03 6.06 -7.33
N ARG A 15 2.43 6.25 -6.06
CA ARG A 15 1.63 5.84 -4.88
C ARG A 15 0.27 6.54 -4.87
N SER A 16 0.26 7.87 -4.99
CA SER A 16 -0.99 8.65 -5.04
C SER A 16 -1.89 8.24 -6.21
N GLY A 17 -1.31 8.00 -7.39
CA GLY A 17 -2.03 7.52 -8.55
C GLY A 17 -2.66 6.13 -8.34
N LEU A 18 -1.96 5.22 -7.66
CA LEU A 18 -2.49 3.90 -7.32
C LEU A 18 -3.65 4.00 -6.31
N ALA A 19 -3.46 4.76 -5.23
CA ALA A 19 -4.51 5.00 -4.23
C ALA A 19 -5.78 5.57 -4.88
N HIS A 20 -5.63 6.57 -5.74
CA HIS A 20 -6.76 7.18 -6.45
C HIS A 20 -7.47 6.18 -7.38
N ARG A 21 -6.74 5.32 -8.08
CA ARG A 21 -7.35 4.30 -8.95
C ARG A 21 -8.17 3.28 -8.17
N ILE A 22 -7.73 2.89 -6.97
CA ILE A 22 -8.48 1.99 -6.08
C ILE A 22 -9.77 2.67 -5.61
N LEU A 23 -9.66 3.93 -5.16
CA LEU A 23 -10.80 4.75 -4.76
C LEU A 23 -11.85 4.84 -5.88
N VAL A 24 -11.42 5.23 -7.09
CA VAL A 24 -12.32 5.36 -8.25
C VAL A 24 -12.98 4.02 -8.57
N LYS A 25 -12.24 2.90 -8.53
CA LYS A 25 -12.79 1.57 -8.80
C LYS A 25 -13.92 1.23 -7.81
N LEU A 26 -13.71 1.43 -6.51
CA LEU A 26 -14.68 1.07 -5.48
C LEU A 26 -15.89 2.03 -5.46
N LYS A 27 -15.68 3.33 -5.64
CA LYS A 27 -16.78 4.30 -5.75
C LYS A 27 -17.63 4.11 -7.00
N THR A 28 -17.03 3.69 -8.13
CA THR A 28 -17.77 3.46 -9.39
C THR A 28 -18.73 2.28 -9.30
N ILE A 29 -18.38 1.23 -8.53
CA ILE A 29 -19.27 0.07 -8.32
C ILE A 29 -20.31 0.29 -7.22
N GLY A 30 -20.38 1.51 -6.65
CA GLY A 30 -21.45 1.90 -5.73
C GLY A 30 -21.12 1.76 -4.25
N SER A 31 -19.85 1.80 -3.82
CA SER A 31 -19.52 1.79 -2.39
C SER A 31 -20.18 2.96 -1.65
N GLU A 32 -21.06 2.67 -0.70
CA GLU A 32 -21.76 3.66 0.13
C GLU A 32 -20.78 4.55 0.95
N GLU A 33 -21.19 5.78 1.24
CA GLU A 33 -20.39 6.77 1.99
C GLU A 33 -20.04 6.33 3.43
N GLN A 34 -20.76 5.35 3.97
CA GLN A 34 -20.56 4.84 5.34
C GLN A 34 -19.19 4.17 5.58
N HIS A 35 -18.41 3.93 4.52
CA HIS A 35 -17.10 3.28 4.59
C HIS A 35 -15.95 4.20 4.13
N ASP A 36 -16.15 5.52 4.09
CA ASP A 36 -15.15 6.43 3.53
C ASP A 36 -13.82 6.45 4.32
N ASP A 37 -13.87 6.29 5.63
CA ASP A 37 -12.67 6.21 6.47
C ASP A 37 -11.88 4.92 6.21
N GLU A 38 -12.57 3.77 6.18
CA GLU A 38 -11.97 2.49 5.81
C GLU A 38 -11.46 2.50 4.36
N LEU A 39 -12.18 3.15 3.45
CA LEU A 39 -11.80 3.28 2.04
C LEU A 39 -10.52 4.09 1.90
N ALA A 40 -10.42 5.22 2.60
CA ALA A 40 -9.23 6.05 2.62
C ALA A 40 -8.02 5.29 3.15
N ARG A 41 -8.19 4.54 4.25
CA ARG A 41 -7.14 3.67 4.80
C ARG A 41 -6.73 2.58 3.82
N LEU A 42 -7.68 1.85 3.24
CA LEU A 42 -7.40 0.82 2.23
C LEU A 42 -6.60 1.39 1.05
N CYS A 43 -7.03 2.53 0.50
CA CYS A 43 -6.35 3.15 -0.65
C CYS A 43 -4.92 3.56 -0.30
N THR A 44 -4.71 4.11 0.88
CA THR A 44 -3.39 4.54 1.37
C THR A 44 -2.50 3.33 1.63
N ASP A 45 -2.95 2.37 2.43
CA ASP A 45 -2.16 1.21 2.82
C ASP A 45 -1.78 0.33 1.63
N VAL A 46 -2.69 0.09 0.66
CA VAL A 46 -2.33 -0.66 -0.56
C VAL A 46 -1.27 0.08 -1.37
N ALA A 47 -1.39 1.39 -1.50
CA ALA A 47 -0.45 2.19 -2.28
C ALA A 47 0.93 2.27 -1.62
N ASP A 48 0.98 2.43 -0.30
CA ASP A 48 2.22 2.47 0.47
C ASP A 48 2.87 1.09 0.59
N LEU A 49 2.11 0.00 0.74
CA LEU A 49 2.67 -1.36 0.65
C LEU A 49 3.29 -1.64 -0.71
N TRP A 50 2.61 -1.24 -1.78
CA TRP A 50 3.15 -1.36 -3.13
C TRP A 50 4.41 -0.51 -3.33
N GLY A 51 4.49 0.67 -2.72
CA GLY A 51 5.68 1.51 -2.76
C GLY A 51 6.84 0.92 -1.95
N ALA A 52 6.57 0.54 -0.70
CA ALA A 52 7.57 0.01 0.22
C ALA A 52 8.19 -1.31 -0.27
N GLN A 53 7.42 -2.18 -0.95
CA GLN A 53 8.01 -3.40 -1.54
C GLN A 53 8.95 -3.09 -2.71
N LEU A 54 8.72 -2.01 -3.46
CA LEU A 54 9.67 -1.57 -4.49
C LEU A 54 10.95 -1.01 -3.86
N GLU A 55 10.82 -0.19 -2.82
CA GLU A 55 11.98 0.34 -2.06
C GLU A 55 12.82 -0.78 -1.45
N PHE A 56 12.16 -1.78 -0.85
CA PHE A 56 12.85 -2.95 -0.32
C PHE A 56 13.61 -3.68 -1.42
N GLY A 57 13.02 -3.83 -2.61
CA GLY A 57 13.69 -4.41 -3.78
C GLY A 57 14.89 -3.60 -4.26
N GLU A 58 14.82 -2.26 -4.24
CA GLU A 58 15.94 -1.38 -4.57
C GLU A 58 17.09 -1.52 -3.57
N ILE A 59 16.78 -1.54 -2.27
CA ILE A 59 17.78 -1.76 -1.21
C ILE A 59 18.43 -3.14 -1.36
N LEU A 60 17.63 -4.18 -1.63
CA LEU A 60 18.15 -5.53 -1.84
C LEU A 60 19.08 -5.61 -3.06
N ASN A 61 18.72 -4.95 -4.17
CA ASN A 61 19.58 -4.92 -5.35
C ASN A 61 20.91 -4.19 -5.05
N ARG A 62 20.85 -3.05 -4.36
CA ARG A 62 22.06 -2.33 -3.93
C ARG A 62 22.95 -3.20 -3.05
N PHE A 63 22.37 -3.91 -2.08
CA PHE A 63 23.08 -4.86 -1.23
C PHE A 63 23.79 -5.97 -2.02
N LEU A 64 23.16 -6.49 -3.08
CA LEU A 64 23.69 -7.60 -3.87
C LEU A 64 24.75 -7.17 -4.90
N GLU A 65 24.58 -5.99 -5.51
CA GLU A 65 25.33 -5.58 -6.70
C GLU A 65 26.32 -4.43 -6.45
N GLU A 66 26.08 -3.59 -5.45
CA GLU A 66 26.83 -2.34 -5.25
C GLU A 66 27.62 -2.31 -3.94
N SER A 67 27.08 -2.89 -2.86
CA SER A 67 27.72 -2.86 -1.54
C SER A 67 28.88 -3.85 -1.40
N ASP A 68 30.10 -3.32 -1.30
CA ASP A 68 31.34 -4.10 -1.26
C ASP A 68 32.15 -3.95 0.04
N GLN A 69 31.73 -3.06 0.95
CA GLN A 69 32.37 -2.82 2.25
C GLN A 69 31.42 -3.08 3.42
N TRP A 70 31.99 -3.36 4.61
CA TRP A 70 31.20 -3.70 5.80
C TRP A 70 30.31 -2.55 6.31
N ASP A 71 30.74 -1.31 6.11
CA ASP A 71 29.95 -0.13 6.44
C ASP A 71 28.76 0.02 5.49
N SER A 72 28.94 -0.08 4.18
CA SER A 72 27.83 -0.02 3.21
C SER A 72 26.84 -1.17 3.37
N ILE A 73 27.33 -2.39 3.65
CA ILE A 73 26.51 -3.55 4.02
C ILE A 73 25.69 -3.28 5.30
N GLY A 74 26.31 -2.65 6.30
CA GLY A 74 25.65 -2.29 7.55
C GLY A 74 24.51 -1.29 7.32
N ASP A 75 24.74 -0.27 6.50
CA ASP A 75 23.73 0.71 6.12
C ASP A 75 22.56 0.04 5.39
N ASP A 76 22.83 -0.89 4.47
CA ASP A 76 21.78 -1.64 3.78
C ASP A 76 20.93 -2.49 4.72
N PHE A 77 21.51 -3.11 5.76
CA PHE A 77 20.73 -3.84 6.76
C PHE A 77 19.82 -2.93 7.58
N VAL A 78 20.28 -1.72 7.93
CA VAL A 78 19.47 -0.73 8.64
C VAL A 78 18.31 -0.28 7.76
N ASP A 79 18.57 0.00 6.48
CA ASP A 79 17.54 0.38 5.51
C ASP A 79 16.52 -0.75 5.29
N MET A 80 16.97 -2.00 5.13
CA MET A 80 16.08 -3.16 5.02
C MET A 80 15.19 -3.31 6.27
N LEU A 81 15.76 -3.16 7.47
CA LEU A 81 15.00 -3.24 8.72
C LEU A 81 13.93 -2.14 8.79
N SER A 82 14.30 -0.90 8.44
CA SER A 82 13.37 0.23 8.44
C SER A 82 12.22 0.00 7.46
N SER A 83 12.53 -0.45 6.24
CA SER A 83 11.53 -0.77 5.21
C SER A 83 10.62 -1.94 5.65
N ALA A 84 11.18 -2.99 6.26
CA ALA A 84 10.41 -4.10 6.79
C ALA A 84 9.45 -3.69 7.92
N GLN A 85 9.89 -2.82 8.83
CA GLN A 85 9.05 -2.26 9.89
C GLN A 85 7.91 -1.41 9.32
N HIS A 86 8.21 -0.58 8.31
CA HIS A 86 7.22 0.24 7.63
C HIS A 86 6.16 -0.61 6.93
N MET A 87 6.57 -1.65 6.19
CA MET A 87 5.65 -2.62 5.58
C MET A 87 4.81 -3.34 6.65
N SER A 88 5.42 -3.77 7.76
CA SER A 88 4.68 -4.44 8.84
C SER A 88 3.55 -3.57 9.38
N TRP A 89 3.79 -2.26 9.57
CA TRP A 89 2.76 -1.34 10.04
C TRP A 89 1.56 -1.27 9.08
N HIS A 90 1.81 -1.12 7.77
CA HIS A 90 0.73 -1.11 6.78
C HIS A 90 0.05 -2.47 6.61
N ILE A 91 0.78 -3.58 6.72
CA ILE A 91 0.20 -4.95 6.72
C ILE A 91 -0.77 -5.12 7.88
N ASP A 92 -0.48 -4.54 9.05
CA ASP A 92 -1.40 -4.60 10.18
C ASP A 92 -2.59 -3.65 9.99
N SER A 93 -2.35 -2.43 9.50
CA SER A 93 -3.41 -1.43 9.25
C SER A 93 -4.44 -1.89 8.22
N ILE A 94 -4.00 -2.53 7.13
CA ILE A 94 -4.83 -2.88 5.98
C ILE A 94 -5.84 -4.01 6.25
N LYS A 95 -5.61 -4.84 7.28
CA LYS A 95 -6.41 -6.04 7.56
C LYS A 95 -7.89 -5.70 7.75
N LYS A 96 -8.20 -4.72 8.60
CA LYS A 96 -9.60 -4.37 8.92
C LYS A 96 -10.33 -3.79 7.70
N PRO A 97 -9.77 -2.83 6.94
CA PRO A 97 -10.39 -2.38 5.69
C PRO A 97 -10.64 -3.51 4.70
N LEU A 98 -9.68 -4.45 4.52
CA LEU A 98 -9.88 -5.58 3.62
C LEU A 98 -11.04 -6.48 4.05
N GLU A 99 -11.15 -6.80 5.34
CA GLU A 99 -12.28 -7.56 5.88
C GLU A 99 -13.61 -6.83 5.62
N THR A 100 -13.68 -5.54 5.94
CA THR A 100 -14.88 -4.72 5.74
C THR A 100 -15.31 -4.69 4.27
N PHE A 101 -14.39 -4.46 3.33
CA PHE A 101 -14.73 -4.43 1.91
C PHE A 101 -15.00 -5.81 1.32
N ALA A 102 -14.41 -6.87 1.87
CA ALA A 102 -14.77 -8.24 1.50
C ALA A 102 -16.21 -8.56 1.92
N GLU A 103 -16.56 -8.31 3.18
CA GLU A 103 -17.92 -8.50 3.72
C GLU A 103 -18.95 -7.67 2.93
N TYR A 104 -18.66 -6.40 2.68
CA TYR A 104 -19.51 -5.52 1.87
C TYR A 104 -19.69 -6.05 0.44
N SER A 105 -18.61 -6.50 -0.20
CA SER A 105 -18.70 -7.03 -1.57
C SER A 105 -19.60 -8.26 -1.65
N TYR A 106 -19.52 -9.17 -0.67
CA TYR A 106 -20.39 -10.35 -0.62
C TYR A 106 -21.84 -9.97 -0.31
N SER A 107 -22.11 -9.04 0.60
CA SER A 107 -23.48 -8.62 0.94
C SER A 107 -24.20 -7.96 -0.24
N GLN A 108 -23.48 -7.16 -1.05
CA GLN A 108 -24.02 -6.58 -2.27
C GLN A 108 -24.35 -7.66 -3.31
N SER A 109 -23.48 -8.66 -3.48
CA SER A 109 -23.72 -9.80 -4.38
C SER A 109 -24.96 -10.60 -3.96
N ASP A 110 -25.12 -10.89 -2.67
CA ASP A 110 -26.29 -11.62 -2.16
C ASP A 110 -27.59 -10.82 -2.30
N SER A 111 -27.51 -9.49 -2.14
CA SER A 111 -28.64 -8.59 -2.32
C SER A 111 -29.13 -8.55 -3.78
N VAL A 112 -28.20 -8.54 -4.74
CA VAL A 112 -28.50 -8.61 -6.18
C VAL A 112 -29.13 -9.95 -6.56
N ASN A 113 -28.64 -11.06 -5.99
CA ASN A 113 -29.16 -12.41 -6.30
C ASN A 113 -30.56 -12.70 -5.72
N ASN A 114 -31.06 -11.88 -4.79
CA ASN A 114 -32.35 -12.08 -4.12
C ASN A 114 -33.46 -11.13 -4.60
N LEU A 115 -33.24 -10.35 -5.66
CA LEU A 115 -34.29 -9.54 -6.27
C LEU A 115 -35.29 -10.46 -7.02
N PRO A 116 -36.61 -10.34 -6.78
CA PRO A 116 -37.59 -11.09 -7.56
C PRO A 116 -37.49 -10.67 -9.03
N ASN A 117 -37.39 -11.64 -9.94
CA ASN A 117 -37.46 -11.39 -11.38
C ASN A 117 -38.79 -10.68 -11.68
N GLU A 118 -38.74 -9.42 -12.11
CA GLU A 118 -39.88 -8.71 -12.70
C GLU A 118 -40.27 -9.28 -14.06
#